data_AF-A0A7S3W701-F1
#
_entry.id   AF-A0A7S3W701-F1
#
_cell.length_a   1.000
_cell.length_b   1.000
_cell.length_c   1.000
_cell.angle_alpha   90.00
_cell.angle_beta   90.00
_cell.angle_gamma   90.00
#
_symmetry.space_group_name_H-M   'P 1'
#
loop_
_entity.id
_entity.type
_entity.pdbx_description
1 polymer ?
#
loop_
_entity_poly.entity_id
_entity_poly.type
_entity_poly.pdbx_seq_one_letter_code
_entity_poly.pdbx_strand_id
1 'polypeptide(L)'
;TDGFALGITLLVALTGRGALGLLNECYDALEEPDTAEGIAAADAGWSAAQAEELTRLVVGLAYERKKKRMPLTDALPRLEALVEAAGEVEETAGAEERLCDLCWDAPRSVRFAC
;
A
#
# COMPACT_ATOMS: atom_id res chain seq x y z
N THR A 1 -2.95 17.28 2.63
CA THR A 1 -2.34 16.89 3.91
C THR A 1 -1.56 15.63 3.66
N ASP A 2 -0.51 15.38 4.41
CA ASP A 2 0.34 14.19 4.19
C ASP A 2 -0.46 12.90 4.34
N GLY A 3 -1.40 12.84 5.30
CA GLY A 3 -2.34 11.72 5.41
C GLY A 3 -3.17 11.48 4.15
N PHE A 4 -3.65 12.53 3.48
CA PHE A 4 -4.38 12.36 2.22
C PHE A 4 -3.48 11.79 1.12
N ALA A 5 -2.25 12.31 1.00
CA ALA A 5 -1.29 11.81 0.02
C ALA A 5 -0.95 10.34 0.28
N LEU A 6 -0.75 9.95 1.55
CA LEU A 6 -0.54 8.56 1.94
C LEU A 6 -1.73 7.68 1.55
N GLY A 7 -2.96 8.12 1.80
CA GLY A 7 -4.16 7.40 1.38
C GLY A 7 -4.22 7.16 -0.13
N ILE A 8 -3.83 8.14 -0.95
CA ILE A 8 -3.73 7.97 -2.40
C ILE A 8 -2.61 7.01 -2.79
N THR A 9 -1.45 7.08 -2.12
CA THR A 9 -0.35 6.14 -2.38
C THR A 9 -0.75 4.70 -2.07
N LEU A 10 -1.43 4.47 -0.95
CA LEU A 10 -1.94 3.15 -0.57
C LEU A 10 -2.98 2.64 -1.57
N LEU A 11 -3.85 3.52 -2.07
CA LEU A 11 -4.82 3.17 -3.11
C LEU A 11 -4.14 2.67 -4.38
N VAL A 12 -3.12 3.38 -4.86
CA VAL A 12 -2.37 2.96 -6.05
C VAL A 12 -1.62 1.65 -5.80
N ALA A 13 -1.04 1.46 -4.62
CA ALA A 13 -0.34 0.22 -4.26
C ALA A 13 -1.28 -0.99 -4.15
N LEU A 14 -2.46 -0.81 -3.54
CA LEU A 14 -3.47 -1.86 -3.42
C LEU A 14 -4.00 -2.28 -4.79
N THR A 15 -4.31 -1.30 -5.65
CA THR A 15 -5.03 -1.54 -6.90
C THR A 15 -4.16 -1.75 -8.13
N GLY A 16 -2.88 -1.36 -8.09
CA GLY A 16 -2.01 -1.31 -9.27
C GLY A 16 -2.47 -0.30 -10.33
N ARG A 17 -3.48 0.52 -10.04
CA ARG A 17 -4.13 1.43 -10.98
C ARG A 17 -3.83 2.89 -10.63
N GLY A 18 -3.92 3.78 -11.63
CA GLY A 18 -3.74 5.22 -11.42
C GLY A 18 -4.88 5.83 -10.59
N ALA A 19 -4.57 6.77 -9.68
CA ALA A 19 -5.48 7.27 -8.64
C ALA A 19 -6.77 7.99 -9.10
N LEU A 20 -6.96 8.24 -10.39
CA LEU A 20 -8.14 8.97 -10.89
C LEU A 20 -9.37 8.06 -10.89
N GLY A 21 -10.43 8.46 -10.18
CA GLY A 21 -11.73 7.76 -10.14
C GLY A 21 -11.83 6.62 -9.11
N LEU A 22 -10.71 6.12 -8.60
CA LEU A 22 -10.64 4.93 -7.74
C LEU A 22 -11.13 5.12 -6.29
N LEU A 23 -11.21 6.36 -5.81
CA LEU A 23 -11.70 6.61 -4.44
C LEU A 23 -13.16 6.18 -4.27
N ASN A 24 -14.00 6.34 -5.29
CA ASN A 24 -15.40 5.90 -5.24
C ASN A 24 -15.50 4.38 -5.17
N GLU A 25 -14.67 3.66 -5.92
CA GLU A 25 -14.63 2.19 -5.87
C GLU A 25 -14.26 1.69 -4.46
N CYS A 26 -13.31 2.34 -3.77
CA CYS A 26 -12.99 1.98 -2.39
C CYS A 26 -14.11 2.32 -1.39
N TYR A 27 -14.90 3.37 -1.65
CA TYR A 27 -16.10 3.64 -0.85
C TYR A 27 -17.13 2.52 -1.03
N ASP A 28 -17.41 2.16 -2.29
CA ASP A 28 -18.36 1.10 -2.63
C ASP A 28 -17.94 -0.25 -2.00
N ALA A 29 -16.64 -0.57 -2.01
CA ALA A 29 -16.16 -1.81 -1.40
C ALA A 29 -16.19 -1.86 0.13
N LEU A 30 -16.26 -0.71 0.82
CA LEU A 30 -16.51 -0.71 2.26
C LEU A 30 -18.00 -0.80 2.59
N GLU A 31 -18.89 -0.41 1.67
CA GLU A 31 -20.33 -0.65 1.80
C GLU A 31 -20.66 -2.13 1.57
N GLU A 32 -19.93 -2.80 0.68
CA GLU A 32 -20.05 -4.22 0.38
C GLU A 32 -18.76 -4.98 0.76
N PRO A 33 -18.60 -5.43 2.02
CA PRO A 33 -17.33 -5.91 2.58
C PRO A 33 -16.69 -7.11 1.83
N ASP A 34 -17.47 -7.89 1.09
CA ASP A 34 -16.97 -9.02 0.29
C ASP A 34 -16.32 -8.61 -1.05
N THR A 35 -16.26 -7.31 -1.37
CA THR A 35 -15.73 -6.80 -2.66
C THR A 35 -14.35 -6.16 -2.58
N ALA A 36 -13.79 -5.97 -1.39
CA ALA A 36 -12.47 -5.35 -1.20
C ALA A 36 -11.34 -6.13 -1.89
N GLU A 37 -11.42 -7.47 -1.93
CA GLU A 37 -10.49 -8.32 -2.67
C GLU A 37 -10.57 -8.09 -4.18
N GLY A 38 -11.75 -7.76 -4.71
CA GLY A 38 -11.96 -7.48 -6.13
C GLY A 38 -11.32 -6.18 -6.63
N ILE A 39 -10.95 -5.29 -5.70
CA ILE A 39 -10.28 -4.01 -6.02
C ILE A 39 -8.75 -4.16 -6.00
N ALA A 40 -8.23 -5.14 -5.27
CA ALA A 40 -6.81 -5.41 -5.17
C ALA A 40 -6.24 -5.88 -6.52
N ALA A 41 -5.01 -5.48 -6.81
CA ALA A 41 -4.28 -6.00 -7.95
C ALA A 41 -4.04 -7.51 -7.76
N ALA A 42 -4.56 -8.32 -8.69
CA ALA A 42 -4.51 -9.78 -8.60
C ALA A 42 -3.09 -10.36 -8.57
N ASP A 43 -2.11 -9.63 -9.13
CA ASP A 43 -0.70 -10.00 -9.20
C ASP A 43 0.12 -9.51 -8.00
N ALA A 44 -0.47 -8.69 -7.12
CA ALA A 44 0.23 -8.13 -5.95
C ALA A 44 0.26 -9.08 -4.74
N GLY A 45 -0.47 -10.19 -4.78
CA GLY A 45 -0.43 -11.22 -3.73
C GLY A 45 -1.04 -10.80 -2.39
N TRP A 46 -1.89 -9.78 -2.37
CA TRP A 46 -2.61 -9.36 -1.17
C TRP A 46 -3.55 -10.46 -0.68
N SER A 47 -3.47 -10.82 0.61
CA SER A 47 -4.54 -11.59 1.24
C SER A 47 -5.81 -10.75 1.37
N ALA A 48 -6.98 -11.40 1.42
CA ALA A 48 -8.26 -10.72 1.63
C ALA A 48 -8.26 -9.81 2.87
N ALA A 49 -7.63 -10.25 3.97
CA ALA A 49 -7.51 -9.47 5.20
C ALA A 49 -6.65 -8.20 5.02
N GLN A 50 -5.54 -8.29 4.29
CA GLN A 50 -4.70 -7.13 3.97
C GLN A 50 -5.45 -6.15 3.05
N ALA A 51 -6.11 -6.66 2.01
CA ALA A 51 -6.86 -5.84 1.06
C ALA A 51 -7.99 -5.07 1.77
N GLU A 52 -8.72 -5.71 2.67
CA GLU A 52 -9.79 -5.07 3.45
C GLU A 52 -9.25 -3.96 4.36
N GLU A 53 -8.19 -4.24 5.12
CA GLU A 53 -7.62 -3.26 6.04
C GLU A 53 -6.97 -2.07 5.31
N LEU A 54 -6.28 -2.33 4.19
CA LEU A 54 -5.75 -1.28 3.33
C LEU A 54 -6.88 -0.42 2.75
N THR A 55 -8.01 -1.02 2.35
CA THR A 55 -9.18 -0.27 1.87
C THR A 55 -9.73 0.66 2.96
N ARG A 56 -9.84 0.18 4.21
CA ARG A 56 -10.27 1.02 5.36
C ARG A 56 -9.32 2.19 5.60
N LEU A 57 -8.01 1.95 5.51
CA LEU A 57 -6.98 2.98 5.67
C LEU A 57 -7.06 4.02 4.55
N VAL A 58 -7.19 3.58 3.30
CA VAL A 58 -7.36 4.46 2.13
C VAL A 58 -8.57 5.38 2.33
N VAL A 59 -9.74 4.81 2.64
CA VAL A 59 -10.97 5.60 2.81
C VAL A 59 -10.87 6.55 4.00
N GLY A 60 -10.31 6.11 5.12
CA GLY A 60 -10.10 6.94 6.30
C GLY A 60 -9.17 8.13 6.02
N LEU A 61 -8.03 7.88 5.38
CA LEU A 61 -7.00 8.88 5.10
C LEU A 61 -7.38 9.84 3.97
N ALA A 62 -8.01 9.32 2.92
CA ALA A 62 -8.37 10.04 1.71
C ALA A 62 -9.82 10.60 1.74
N TYR A 63 -10.50 10.53 2.90
CA TYR A 63 -11.91 10.91 3.00
C TYR A 63 -12.22 12.29 2.41
N GLU A 64 -13.32 12.44 1.66
CA GLU A 64 -13.67 13.71 0.99
C GLU A 64 -13.65 14.93 1.95
N ARG A 65 -14.22 14.78 3.15
CA ARG A 65 -14.27 15.84 4.15
C ARG A 65 -13.01 15.85 4.99
N LYS A 66 -12.12 16.82 4.72
CA LYS A 66 -10.85 17.01 5.44
C LYS A 66 -10.95 16.86 6.97
N LYS A 67 -12.01 17.41 7.59
CA LYS A 67 -12.23 17.37 9.06
C LYS A 67 -12.59 15.99 9.63
N LYS A 68 -12.97 15.04 8.78
CA LYS A 68 -13.34 13.66 9.14
C LYS A 68 -12.25 12.65 8.76
N ARG A 69 -11.14 13.09 8.16
CA ARG A 69 -10.05 12.19 7.78
C ARG A 69 -9.40 11.60 9.03
N MET A 70 -9.04 10.34 8.95
CA MET A 70 -8.20 9.67 9.93
C MET A 70 -6.87 10.43 10.05
N PRO A 71 -6.41 10.77 11.27
CA PRO A 71 -5.11 11.35 11.46
C PRO A 71 -4.01 10.29 11.27
N LEU A 72 -2.82 10.73 10.84
CA LEU A 72 -1.69 9.82 10.60
C LEU A 72 -1.30 9.03 11.86
N THR A 73 -1.44 9.63 13.04
CA THR A 73 -1.17 8.96 14.33
C THR A 73 -2.00 7.71 14.55
N ASP A 74 -3.18 7.63 13.94
CA ASP A 74 -4.09 6.49 14.09
C ASP A 74 -3.89 5.47 12.95
N ALA A 75 -3.43 5.94 11.79
CA ALA A 75 -3.20 5.10 10.61
C ALA A 75 -1.87 4.32 10.69
N LEU A 76 -0.79 4.96 11.17
CA LEU A 76 0.55 4.35 11.20
C LEU A 76 0.62 3.06 12.03
N PRO A 77 0.06 2.99 13.26
CA PRO A 77 0.08 1.75 14.04
C PRO A 77 -0.65 0.58 13.36
N ARG A 78 -1.68 0.88 12.55
CA ARG A 78 -2.43 -0.13 11.80
C ARG A 78 -1.63 -0.66 10.61
N LEU A 79 -0.89 0.22 9.93
CA LEU A 79 0.05 -0.18 8.88
C LEU A 79 1.20 -1.02 9.44
N GLU A 80 1.76 -0.63 10.58
CA GLU A 80 2.79 -1.41 11.27
C GLU A 80 2.29 -2.81 11.62
N ALA A 81 1.08 -2.93 12.19
CA ALA A 81 0.47 -4.23 12.48
C ALA A 81 0.28 -5.10 11.24
N LEU A 82 -0.09 -4.51 10.09
CA LEU A 82 -0.18 -5.24 8.81
C LEU A 82 1.19 -5.75 8.34
N VAL A 83 2.25 -4.95 8.50
CA VAL A 83 3.61 -5.33 8.13
C VAL A 83 4.14 -6.43 9.03
N GLU A 84 3.95 -6.33 10.34
CA GLU A 84 4.36 -7.38 11.29
C GLU A 84 3.64 -8.70 10.99
N ALA A 85 2.33 -8.67 10.74
CA ALA A 85 1.56 -9.85 10.37
C ALA A 85 2.02 -10.46 9.02
N ALA A 86 2.56 -9.65 8.10
CA ALA A 86 3.14 -10.12 6.85
C ALA A 86 4.58 -10.65 7.02
N GLY A 87 5.36 -10.03 7.90
CA GLY A 87 6.76 -10.38 8.17
C GLY A 87 6.92 -11.75 8.85
N GLU A 88 5.93 -12.18 9.64
CA GLU A 88 5.85 -13.56 10.14
C GLU A 88 5.75 -14.61 9.00
N VAL A 89 5.36 -14.20 7.79
CA VAL A 89 5.23 -15.06 6.60
C VAL A 89 6.50 -15.03 5.73
N GLU A 90 7.37 -14.04 5.88
CA GLU A 90 8.46 -13.71 4.94
C GLU A 90 9.87 -14.21 5.32
N GLU A 91 10.04 -15.09 6.33
CA GLU A 91 11.32 -15.80 6.55
C GLU A 91 11.62 -16.87 5.46
N THR A 92 11.14 -16.65 4.23
CA THR A 92 11.43 -17.51 3.06
C THR A 92 11.66 -16.73 1.75
N ALA A 93 11.45 -15.41 1.70
CA ALA A 93 11.73 -14.60 0.52
C ALA A 93 13.14 -13.99 0.63
N GLY A 94 14.13 -14.78 0.22
CA GLY A 94 15.53 -14.34 0.15
C GLY A 94 15.66 -13.04 -0.64
N ALA A 95 16.37 -12.07 -0.05
CA ALA A 95 16.74 -10.81 -0.66
C ALA A 95 17.50 -11.05 -1.98
N GLU A 96 16.79 -11.04 -3.10
CA GLU A 96 17.42 -11.04 -4.41
C GLU A 96 18.07 -9.66 -4.61
N GLU A 97 19.39 -9.64 -4.66
CA GLU A 97 20.22 -8.45 -4.70
C GLU A 97 19.95 -7.69 -6.00
N ARG A 98 19.13 -6.64 -5.95
CA ARG A 98 18.71 -5.86 -7.13
C ARG A 98 19.89 -5.15 -7.79
N LEU A 99 20.41 -5.77 -8.85
CA LEU A 99 21.50 -5.27 -9.70
C LEU A 99 21.17 -3.90 -10.31
N CYS A 100 22.21 -3.14 -10.65
CA CYS A 100 22.06 -1.85 -11.32
C CYS A 100 21.88 -2.06 -12.83
N ASP A 101 20.71 -1.72 -13.36
CA ASP A 101 20.35 -1.87 -14.79
C ASP A 101 21.17 -1.00 -15.76
N LEU A 102 22.03 -0.13 -15.23
CA LEU A 102 22.88 0.76 -16.03
C LEU A 102 24.31 0.23 -16.19
N CYS A 103 24.85 -0.44 -15.18
CA CYS A 103 26.23 -0.96 -15.19
C CYS A 103 26.32 -2.48 -15.12
N TRP A 104 25.18 -3.18 -15.04
CA TRP A 104 24.97 -4.63 -15.17
C TRP A 104 25.85 -5.56 -14.31
N ASP A 105 26.76 -5.05 -13.49
CA ASP A 105 27.73 -5.89 -12.77
C ASP A 105 28.28 -5.27 -11.46
N ALA A 106 27.75 -4.14 -10.99
CA ALA A 106 28.20 -3.51 -9.75
C ALA A 106 27.10 -3.46 -8.67
N PRO A 107 27.35 -3.95 -7.44
CA PRO A 107 26.45 -3.75 -6.33
C PRO A 107 26.31 -2.25 -6.04
N ARG A 108 25.10 -1.79 -5.72
CA ARG A 108 24.77 -0.36 -5.54
C ARG A 108 25.46 0.33 -4.35
N SER A 109 26.36 -0.36 -3.64
CA SER A 109 27.16 0.16 -2.53
C SER A 109 28.29 1.11 -2.98
N VAL A 110 28.72 1.07 -4.24
CA VAL A 110 29.76 1.97 -4.79
C VAL A 110 29.13 3.22 -5.39
N ARG A 111 28.65 4.13 -4.52
CA ARG A 111 28.28 5.49 -4.95
C ARG A 111 29.51 6.40 -4.97
N PHE A 112 30.02 6.63 -6.18
CA PHE A 112 30.86 7.76 -6.61
C PHE A 112 32.18 7.99 -5.86
N ALA A 113 33.27 7.40 -6.37
CA ALA A 113 34.58 8.02 -6.34
C ALA A 113 34.88 8.60 -7.74
N CYS A 114 34.52 9.86 -7.94
CA CYS A 114 35.09 10.77 -8.95
C CYS A 114 34.81 12.19 -8.49
#